data_AF-A0A937RVW2-F1
#
_entry.id   AF-A0A937RVW2-F1
#
_cell.length_a   1.000
_cell.length_b   1.000
_cell.length_c   1.000
_cell.angle_alpha   90.00
_cell.angle_beta   90.00
_cell.angle_gamma   90.00
#
_symmetry.space_group_name_H-M   'P 1'
#
loop_
_entity.id
_entity.type
_entity.pdbx_description
1 polymer ?
#
loop_
_entity_poly.entity_id
_entity_poly.type
_entity_poly.pdbx_seq_one_letter_code
_entity_poly.pdbx_strand_id
1 'polypeptide(L)'
;MCGPLTIAFSLSQKDSSAPTWQQSLYFHGLLNVGRILSYAAIGAGIGALGSVLIAGGQLAGIESDLRRGLAIFTGILLIWMGLVQVQPNLLPKIPLLHPFQGKLHQTLSAGMMNSLHSGWWAPLLLGLTWGLIPCGFLYTAQIKAAETGSLWNGMITMLAFGLGTLPSMLGIGVSASLLSADRRSQLFRMGGWVTISIGLLILLRTGEMEDYTSHGALSLLMVALVARPISRLWATPLRYRRALGVGAFALAVAHSLHVIQHNLNWNLDAIAFMLPEQQAALWAGMIALALMTPAAITSCDRLARALGRYWRWIHLLNIPALILGVGHTLWIGSHYFGTLEISKNQVTSALLLASMTLFVLLVRQRWIWSLLSLERFYAPVLKSK
;
A
#
# COMPACT_ATOMS: atom_id res chain seq x y z
N MET A 1 -7.54 -2.77 5.24
CA MET A 1 -7.47 -3.30 6.62
C MET A 1 -8.69 -2.88 7.44
N CYS A 2 -8.95 -1.57 7.58
CA CYS A 2 -10.07 -1.06 8.38
C CYS A 2 -11.43 -1.02 7.63
N GLY A 3 -11.41 -1.01 6.28
CA GLY A 3 -12.62 -0.92 5.44
C GLY A 3 -13.70 -2.02 5.63
N PRO A 4 -13.35 -3.30 5.84
CA PRO A 4 -14.35 -4.34 6.08
C PRO A 4 -15.21 -4.08 7.34
N LEU A 5 -14.61 -3.58 8.42
CA LEU A 5 -15.36 -3.27 9.65
C LEU A 5 -16.27 -2.05 9.48
N THR A 6 -15.83 -1.00 8.78
CA THR A 6 -16.71 0.13 8.45
C THR A 6 -17.88 -0.29 7.57
N ILE A 7 -17.64 -1.24 6.66
CA ILE A 7 -18.69 -1.86 5.84
C ILE A 7 -19.65 -2.70 6.69
N ALA A 8 -19.14 -3.49 7.64
CA ALA A 8 -19.94 -4.33 8.53
C ALA A 8 -20.86 -3.50 9.44
N PHE A 9 -20.36 -2.42 10.03
CA PHE A 9 -21.19 -1.53 10.87
C PHE A 9 -22.29 -0.84 10.06
N SER A 10 -22.03 -0.52 8.81
CA SER A 10 -23.05 0.04 7.93
C SER A 10 -24.04 -1.02 7.39
N LEU A 11 -23.75 -2.31 7.52
CA LEU A 11 -24.73 -3.40 7.27
C LEU A 11 -25.66 -3.60 8.47
N SER A 12 -25.16 -3.41 9.69
CA SER A 12 -25.91 -3.59 10.94
C SER A 12 -26.98 -2.51 11.19
N GLN A 13 -26.97 -1.41 10.43
CA GLN A 13 -27.87 -0.26 10.60
C GLN A 13 -29.16 -0.36 9.76
N LYS A 14 -29.40 -1.50 9.09
CA LYS A 14 -30.45 -1.63 8.07
C LYS A 14 -31.89 -1.76 8.62
N ASP A 15 -32.08 -1.91 9.93
CA ASP A 15 -33.43 -2.10 10.50
C ASP A 15 -34.27 -0.81 10.59
N SER A 16 -33.77 0.33 10.11
CA SER A 16 -34.57 1.54 9.96
C SER A 16 -34.24 2.21 8.63
N SER A 17 -35.22 2.20 7.69
CA SER A 17 -35.33 3.02 6.47
C SER A 17 -34.02 3.55 5.86
N ALA A 18 -33.66 3.06 4.66
CA ALA A 18 -32.49 3.44 3.85
C ALA A 18 -31.83 4.78 4.26
N PRO A 19 -30.69 4.77 4.97
CA PRO A 19 -30.13 5.97 5.57
C PRO A 19 -29.69 6.97 4.51
N THR A 20 -30.07 8.23 4.69
CA THR A 20 -29.67 9.34 3.81
C THR A 20 -28.15 9.52 3.88
N TRP A 21 -27.49 9.95 2.79
CA TRP A 21 -26.04 10.18 2.72
C TRP A 21 -25.50 11.02 3.90
N GLN A 22 -26.30 11.98 4.39
CA GLN A 22 -25.99 12.82 5.54
C GLN A 22 -25.93 12.03 6.87
N GLN A 23 -26.81 11.05 7.08
CA GLN A 23 -26.81 10.20 8.27
C GLN A 23 -25.60 9.24 8.27
N SER A 24 -25.23 8.72 7.10
CA SER A 24 -24.02 7.91 6.91
C SER A 24 -22.74 8.72 7.23
N LEU A 25 -22.68 9.97 6.75
CA LEU A 25 -21.59 10.90 7.06
C LEU A 25 -21.49 11.23 8.55
N TYR A 26 -22.62 11.48 9.20
CA TYR A 26 -22.67 11.77 10.64
C TYR A 26 -22.16 10.58 11.47
N PHE A 27 -22.67 9.37 11.19
CA PHE A 27 -22.27 8.14 11.88
C PHE A 27 -20.77 7.85 11.70
N HIS A 28 -20.30 7.84 10.44
CA HIS A 28 -18.89 7.57 10.16
C HIS A 28 -17.97 8.71 10.63
N GLY A 29 -18.46 9.95 10.68
CA GLY A 29 -17.75 11.08 11.28
C GLY A 29 -17.48 10.85 12.76
N LEU A 30 -18.52 10.61 13.55
CA LEU A 30 -18.40 10.31 14.99
C LEU A 30 -17.52 9.09 15.27
N LEU A 31 -17.63 8.05 14.45
CA LEU A 31 -16.80 6.86 14.57
C LEU A 31 -15.31 7.14 14.32
N ASN A 32 -14.98 7.97 13.33
CA ASN A 32 -13.59 8.36 13.11
C ASN A 32 -13.08 9.33 14.19
N VAL A 33 -13.95 10.19 14.75
CA VAL A 33 -13.59 11.03 15.91
C VAL A 33 -13.18 10.17 17.11
N GLY A 34 -13.98 9.17 17.46
CA GLY A 34 -13.61 8.20 18.51
C GLY A 34 -12.28 7.50 18.22
N ARG A 35 -12.04 7.11 16.97
CA ARG A 35 -10.79 6.46 16.56
C ARG A 35 -9.58 7.37 16.71
N ILE A 36 -9.69 8.63 16.31
CA ILE A 36 -8.61 9.63 16.41
C ILE A 36 -8.29 9.91 17.88
N LEU A 37 -9.31 10.02 18.74
CA LEU A 37 -9.11 10.20 20.18
C LEU A 37 -8.38 9.00 20.80
N SER A 38 -8.77 7.77 20.44
CA SER A 38 -8.06 6.58 20.89
C SER A 38 -6.60 6.56 20.43
N TYR A 39 -6.33 6.93 19.18
CA TYR A 39 -4.96 7.01 18.66
C TYR A 39 -4.12 8.06 19.39
N ALA A 40 -4.68 9.24 19.65
CA ALA A 40 -4.02 10.30 20.41
C ALA A 40 -3.67 9.85 21.83
N ALA A 41 -4.60 9.20 22.53
CA ALA A 41 -4.38 8.68 23.88
C ALA A 41 -3.28 7.61 23.92
N ILE A 42 -3.31 6.65 22.99
CA ILE A 42 -2.26 5.62 22.86
C ILE A 42 -0.91 6.27 22.52
N GLY A 43 -0.90 7.24 21.59
CA GLY A 43 0.32 7.97 21.21
C GLY A 43 0.94 8.74 22.36
N ALA A 44 0.11 9.40 23.17
CA ALA A 44 0.54 10.07 24.39
C ALA A 44 1.18 9.09 25.38
N GLY A 45 0.52 7.95 25.61
CA GLY A 45 1.01 6.92 26.53
C GLY A 45 2.32 6.29 26.06
N ILE A 46 2.39 5.84 24.81
CA ILE A 46 3.57 5.19 24.25
C ILE A 46 4.73 6.20 24.07
N GLY A 47 4.45 7.45 23.68
CA GLY A 47 5.47 8.50 23.62
C GLY A 47 6.04 8.86 24.99
N ALA A 48 5.20 8.88 26.03
CA ALA A 48 5.65 9.05 27.41
C ALA A 48 6.51 7.87 27.89
N LEU A 49 6.09 6.63 27.61
CA LEU A 49 6.87 5.42 27.91
C LEU A 49 8.20 5.41 27.14
N GLY A 50 8.21 5.87 25.88
CA GLY A 50 9.41 6.02 25.08
C GLY A 50 10.46 6.91 25.75
N SER A 51 10.05 7.97 26.45
CA SER A 51 10.96 8.84 27.20
C SER A 51 11.75 8.10 28.28
N VAL A 52 11.10 7.16 28.98
CA VAL A 52 11.69 6.31 30.03
C VAL A 52 12.61 5.26 29.43
N LEU A 53 12.21 4.63 28.31
CA LEU A 53 13.03 3.63 27.62
C LEU A 53 14.29 4.24 27.00
N ILE A 54 14.21 5.45 26.45
CA ILE A 54 15.35 6.19 25.87
C ILE A 54 16.30 6.62 27.00
N ALA A 55 15.78 7.14 28.10
CA ALA A 55 16.59 7.52 29.26
C ALA A 55 17.28 6.33 29.94
N GLY A 56 16.68 5.13 29.88
CA GLY A 56 17.23 3.90 30.46
C GLY A 56 18.29 3.17 29.61
N GLY A 57 18.60 3.66 28.40
CA GLY A 57 19.65 3.08 27.53
C GLY A 57 19.36 1.69 26.97
N GLN A 58 18.19 1.10 27.25
CA GLN A 58 17.83 -0.28 26.87
C GLN A 58 17.30 -0.42 25.42
N LEU A 59 17.17 0.68 24.68
CA LEU A 59 16.64 0.67 23.30
C LEU A 59 17.64 0.24 22.23
N ALA A 60 18.94 0.27 22.51
CA ALA A 60 19.98 -0.13 21.57
C ALA A 60 20.11 -1.67 21.48
N GLY A 61 19.07 -2.37 21.00
CA GLY A 61 19.15 -3.80 20.69
C GLY A 61 17.82 -4.57 20.70
N ILE A 62 16.86 -4.18 21.54
CA ILE A 62 15.56 -4.88 21.69
C ILE A 62 14.62 -4.58 20.50
N GLU A 63 14.91 -3.51 19.74
CA GLU A 63 14.03 -2.99 18.70
C GLU A 63 13.86 -3.94 17.50
N SER A 64 14.89 -4.71 17.15
CA SER A 64 14.83 -5.63 16.00
C SER A 64 13.95 -6.85 16.28
N ASP A 65 14.15 -7.51 17.42
CA ASP A 65 13.43 -8.74 17.77
C ASP A 65 11.98 -8.48 18.16
N LEU A 66 11.72 -7.40 18.93
CA LEU A 66 10.36 -7.02 19.30
C LEU A 66 9.55 -6.62 18.06
N ARG A 67 10.13 -5.83 17.15
CA ARG A 67 9.49 -5.44 15.89
C ARG A 67 9.22 -6.63 14.99
N ARG A 68 10.16 -7.59 14.93
CA ARG A 68 9.98 -8.86 14.20
C ARG A 68 8.86 -9.70 14.80
N GLY A 69 8.81 -9.83 16.13
CA GLY A 69 7.74 -10.55 16.83
C GLY A 69 6.36 -9.93 16.60
N LEU A 70 6.25 -8.60 16.70
CA LEU A 70 5.01 -7.86 16.43
C LEU A 70 4.59 -7.91 14.96
N ALA A 71 5.54 -7.90 14.02
CA ALA A 71 5.26 -8.08 12.60
C ALA A 71 4.72 -9.49 12.31
N ILE A 72 5.33 -10.54 12.88
CA ILE A 72 4.84 -11.92 12.76
C ILE A 72 3.43 -12.05 13.33
N PHE A 73 3.22 -11.55 14.55
CA PHE A 73 1.90 -11.54 15.21
C PHE A 73 0.85 -10.84 14.35
N THR A 74 1.18 -9.64 13.84
CA THR A 74 0.28 -8.86 12.98
C THR A 74 0.00 -9.58 11.66
N GLY A 75 1.01 -10.16 11.02
CA GLY A 75 0.85 -10.91 9.78
C GLY A 75 -0.11 -12.10 9.93
N ILE A 76 0.07 -12.89 11.00
CA ILE A 76 -0.81 -14.02 11.34
C ILE A 76 -2.24 -13.54 11.61
N LEU A 77 -2.41 -12.49 12.43
CA LEU A 77 -3.71 -11.93 12.77
C LEU A 77 -4.48 -11.45 11.52
N LEU A 78 -3.80 -10.84 10.56
CA LEU A 78 -4.41 -10.36 9.32
C LEU A 78 -4.80 -11.49 8.38
N ILE A 79 -3.98 -12.54 8.28
CA ILE A 79 -4.34 -13.75 7.54
C ILE A 79 -5.58 -14.38 8.16
N TRP A 80 -5.62 -14.50 9.49
CA TRP A 80 -6.78 -15.02 10.23
C TRP A 80 -8.05 -14.19 9.95
N MET A 81 -8.00 -12.87 10.15
CA MET A 81 -9.13 -11.99 9.90
C MET A 81 -9.56 -11.98 8.42
N GLY A 82 -8.61 -12.06 7.50
CA GLY A 82 -8.87 -12.13 6.06
C GLY A 82 -9.57 -13.43 5.67
N LEU A 83 -9.16 -14.57 6.23
CA LEU A 83 -9.82 -15.87 6.01
C LEU A 83 -11.28 -15.86 6.49
N VAL A 84 -11.54 -15.30 7.69
CA VAL A 84 -12.91 -15.10 8.21
C VAL A 84 -13.76 -14.26 7.25
N GLN A 85 -13.18 -13.24 6.62
CA GLN A 85 -13.89 -12.37 5.65
C GLN A 85 -14.16 -13.05 4.30
N VAL A 86 -13.26 -13.91 3.83
CA VAL A 86 -13.38 -14.60 2.53
C VAL A 86 -14.39 -15.75 2.61
N GLN A 87 -14.30 -16.56 3.67
CA GLN A 87 -15.13 -17.73 3.86
C GLN A 87 -15.44 -17.95 5.35
N PRO A 88 -16.57 -17.43 5.86
CA PRO A 88 -16.91 -17.50 7.28
C PRO A 88 -17.11 -18.93 7.83
N ASN A 89 -17.28 -19.92 6.94
CA ASN A 89 -17.47 -21.34 7.30
C ASN A 89 -16.20 -22.20 7.24
N LEU A 90 -15.04 -21.63 6.86
CA LEU A 90 -13.81 -22.42 6.63
C LEU A 90 -13.04 -22.72 7.92
N LEU A 91 -13.12 -21.86 8.93
CA LEU A 91 -12.42 -22.07 10.19
C LEU A 91 -13.26 -22.97 11.11
N PRO A 92 -12.67 -24.05 11.67
CA PRO A 92 -13.37 -24.85 12.67
C PRO A 92 -13.78 -23.94 13.82
N LYS A 93 -15.01 -24.10 14.32
CA LYS A 93 -15.51 -23.37 15.49
C LYS A 93 -14.74 -23.87 16.72
N ILE A 94 -13.50 -23.44 16.89
CA ILE A 94 -12.64 -23.88 17.98
C ILE A 94 -13.12 -23.17 19.25
N PRO A 95 -13.63 -23.89 20.27
CA PRO A 95 -14.21 -23.29 21.47
C PRO A 95 -13.20 -22.49 22.32
N LEU A 96 -11.89 -22.63 22.05
CA LEU A 96 -10.83 -21.93 22.77
C LEU A 96 -10.64 -20.46 22.33
N LEU A 97 -10.99 -20.12 21.08
CA LEU A 97 -10.91 -18.74 20.55
C LEU A 97 -12.25 -17.99 20.64
N HIS A 98 -13.32 -18.67 21.07
CA HIS A 98 -14.63 -18.10 21.35
C HIS A 98 -15.05 -18.32 22.83
N PRO A 99 -14.23 -17.93 23.83
CA PRO A 99 -14.62 -18.12 25.24
C PRO A 99 -15.86 -17.29 25.62
N PHE A 100 -16.24 -16.31 24.77
CA PHE A 100 -17.37 -15.43 25.01
C PHE A 100 -18.68 -15.88 24.36
N GLN A 101 -18.77 -16.96 23.57
CA GLN A 101 -20.04 -17.41 22.93
C GLN A 101 -21.12 -17.95 23.91
N GLY A 102 -21.13 -17.50 25.17
CA GLY A 102 -22.20 -17.74 26.13
C GLY A 102 -23.25 -16.62 26.14
N LYS A 103 -24.19 -16.74 27.09
CA LYS A 103 -25.23 -15.73 27.39
C LYS A 103 -24.64 -14.32 27.53
N LEU A 104 -23.39 -14.21 28.01
CA LEU A 104 -22.66 -12.95 28.19
C LEU A 104 -22.42 -12.19 26.87
N HIS A 105 -21.99 -12.87 25.79
CA HIS A 105 -21.85 -12.22 24.47
C HIS A 105 -23.21 -11.92 23.87
N GLN A 106 -24.23 -12.74 24.10
CA GLN A 106 -25.59 -12.40 23.64
C GLN A 106 -26.14 -11.18 24.39
N THR A 107 -25.90 -11.03 25.69
CA THR A 107 -26.28 -9.84 26.46
C THR A 107 -25.44 -8.61 26.14
N LEU A 108 -24.13 -8.77 25.89
CA LEU A 108 -23.25 -7.69 25.46
C LEU A 108 -23.56 -7.26 24.03
N SER A 109 -23.80 -8.20 23.12
CA SER A 109 -24.18 -7.89 21.73
C SER A 109 -25.58 -7.32 21.65
N ALA A 110 -26.54 -7.82 22.45
CA ALA A 110 -27.89 -7.25 22.53
C ALA A 110 -27.88 -5.88 23.19
N GLY A 111 -27.06 -5.67 24.23
CA GLY A 111 -26.84 -4.36 24.86
C GLY A 111 -26.18 -3.36 23.90
N MET A 112 -25.17 -3.82 23.15
CA MET A 112 -24.50 -3.00 22.14
C MET A 112 -25.42 -2.67 20.97
N MET A 113 -26.29 -3.61 20.54
CA MET A 113 -27.29 -3.41 19.48
C MET A 113 -28.42 -2.47 19.95
N ASN A 114 -28.90 -2.60 21.19
CA ASN A 114 -29.87 -1.68 21.79
C ASN A 114 -29.30 -0.26 21.96
N SER A 115 -28.03 -0.13 22.34
CA SER A 115 -27.35 1.17 22.38
C SER A 115 -27.02 1.71 20.98
N LEU A 116 -26.86 0.85 19.97
CA LEU A 116 -26.61 1.24 18.57
C LEU A 116 -27.75 2.09 17.98
N HIS A 117 -28.96 1.93 18.51
CA HIS A 117 -30.15 2.68 18.11
C HIS A 117 -30.46 3.90 19.00
N SER A 118 -29.76 4.11 20.13
CA SER A 118 -30.22 5.03 21.19
C SER A 118 -29.38 6.28 21.44
N GLY A 119 -28.31 6.56 20.68
CA GLY A 119 -27.65 7.87 20.84
C GLY A 119 -26.42 8.16 19.99
N TRP A 120 -26.11 9.46 19.88
CA TRP A 120 -24.93 10.04 19.22
C TRP A 120 -23.59 9.53 19.76
N TRP A 121 -23.58 8.94 20.95
CA TRP A 121 -22.39 8.42 21.64
C TRP A 121 -21.99 7.00 21.20
N ALA A 122 -22.92 6.20 20.68
CA ALA A 122 -22.65 4.81 20.29
C ALA A 122 -21.60 4.69 19.15
N PRO A 123 -21.65 5.49 18.07
CA PRO A 123 -20.62 5.46 17.03
C PRO A 123 -19.25 5.91 17.55
N LEU A 124 -19.23 6.86 18.49
CA LEU A 124 -18.02 7.38 19.10
C LEU A 124 -17.34 6.33 19.99
N LEU A 125 -18.10 5.63 20.85
CA LEU A 125 -17.57 4.52 21.66
C LEU A 125 -17.06 3.37 20.80
N LEU A 126 -17.76 3.04 19.72
CA LEU A 126 -17.28 2.07 18.73
C LEU A 126 -15.98 2.54 18.07
N GLY A 127 -15.86 3.83 17.78
CA GLY A 127 -14.62 4.43 17.30
C GLY A 127 -13.46 4.27 18.30
N LEU A 128 -13.72 4.53 19.58
CA LEU A 128 -12.73 4.40 20.66
C LEU A 128 -12.25 2.95 20.81
N THR A 129 -13.16 1.98 20.85
CA THR A 129 -12.79 0.56 20.97
C THR A 129 -12.08 0.07 19.71
N TRP A 130 -12.53 0.52 18.54
CA TRP A 130 -11.94 0.12 17.27
C TRP A 130 -10.55 0.72 17.03
N GLY A 131 -10.29 1.92 17.56
CA GLY A 131 -8.97 2.55 17.54
C GLY A 131 -7.91 1.80 18.36
N LEU A 132 -8.30 0.84 19.18
CA LEU A 132 -7.38 -0.01 19.93
C LEU A 132 -6.94 -1.25 19.13
N ILE A 133 -7.60 -1.56 18.00
CA ILE A 133 -7.25 -2.76 17.22
C ILE A 133 -5.92 -2.53 16.48
N PRO A 134 -4.86 -3.31 16.79
CA PRO A 134 -3.57 -3.15 16.14
C PRO A 134 -3.68 -3.54 14.66
N CYS A 135 -3.17 -2.68 13.77
CA CYS A 135 -2.98 -3.01 12.36
C CYS A 135 -1.57 -2.57 11.92
N GLY A 136 -1.02 -3.17 10.86
CA GLY A 136 0.37 -2.93 10.46
C GLY A 136 0.75 -1.45 10.31
N PHE A 137 -0.13 -0.64 9.71
CA PHE A 137 0.09 0.82 9.58
C PHE A 137 -0.02 1.57 10.91
N LEU A 138 -0.93 1.14 11.80
CA LEU A 138 -1.05 1.74 13.13
C LEU A 138 0.17 1.41 13.99
N TYR A 139 0.70 0.19 13.87
CA TYR A 139 1.90 -0.23 14.59
C TYR A 139 3.13 0.58 14.17
N THR A 140 3.33 0.82 12.88
CA THR A 140 4.42 1.70 12.41
C THR A 140 4.29 3.12 12.94
N ALA A 141 3.07 3.65 13.03
CA ALA A 141 2.83 4.97 13.60
C ALA A 141 3.05 5.00 15.12
N GLN A 142 2.69 3.92 15.84
CA GLN A 142 2.92 3.77 17.29
C GLN A 142 4.41 3.65 17.63
N ILE A 143 5.19 2.90 16.84
CA ILE A 143 6.66 2.88 16.98
C ILE A 143 7.20 4.30 16.79
N LYS A 144 6.74 5.00 15.74
CA LYS A 144 7.19 6.37 15.50
C LYS A 144 6.83 7.32 16.65
N ALA A 145 5.65 7.16 17.24
CA ALA A 145 5.24 7.89 18.43
C ALA A 145 6.12 7.56 19.65
N ALA A 146 6.51 6.29 19.82
CA ALA A 146 7.44 5.87 20.88
C ALA A 146 8.82 6.52 20.72
N GLU A 147 9.36 6.54 19.50
CA GLU A 147 10.65 7.17 19.16
C GLU A 147 10.69 8.67 19.51
N THR A 148 9.54 9.36 19.53
CA THR A 148 9.51 10.78 19.88
C THR A 148 9.94 11.07 21.31
N GLY A 149 9.89 10.06 22.19
CA GLY A 149 10.30 10.17 23.58
C GLY A 149 9.58 11.27 24.36
N SER A 150 8.41 11.72 23.92
CA SER A 150 7.64 12.74 24.64
C SER A 150 6.14 12.50 24.51
N LEU A 151 5.41 12.80 25.59
CA LEU A 151 3.95 12.66 25.63
C LEU A 151 3.27 13.48 24.53
N TRP A 152 3.69 14.74 24.38
CA TRP A 152 3.10 15.66 23.40
C TRP A 152 3.43 15.29 21.97
N ASN A 153 4.69 14.96 21.66
CA ASN A 153 5.07 14.59 20.30
C ASN A 153 4.48 13.24 19.90
N GLY A 154 4.37 12.28 20.84
CA GLY A 154 3.69 11.01 20.59
C GLY A 154 2.20 11.21 20.30
N MET A 155 1.52 12.08 21.05
CA MET A 155 0.12 12.45 20.82
C MET A 155 -0.07 13.12 19.46
N ILE A 156 0.73 14.13 19.13
CA ILE A 156 0.65 14.87 17.86
C ILE A 156 0.92 13.94 16.67
N THR A 157 1.92 13.05 16.78
CA THR A 157 2.24 12.06 15.75
C THR A 157 1.02 11.17 15.43
N MET A 158 0.34 10.68 16.47
CA MET A 158 -0.83 9.83 16.30
C MET A 158 -2.08 10.60 15.87
N LEU A 159 -2.23 11.86 16.28
CA LEU A 159 -3.27 12.76 15.77
C LEU A 159 -3.09 13.01 14.27
N ALA A 160 -1.87 13.32 13.82
CA ALA A 160 -1.56 13.52 12.42
C ALA A 160 -1.84 12.26 11.58
N PHE A 161 -1.46 11.08 12.10
CA PHE A 161 -1.81 9.80 11.48
C PHE A 161 -3.34 9.59 11.41
N GLY A 162 -4.06 9.85 12.52
CA GLY A 162 -5.50 9.74 12.58
C GLY A 162 -6.21 10.64 11.57
N LEU A 163 -5.82 11.91 11.48
CA LEU A 163 -6.33 12.88 10.52
C LEU A 163 -5.97 12.51 9.08
N GLY A 164 -4.76 12.02 8.83
CA GLY A 164 -4.35 11.56 7.49
C GLY A 164 -5.17 10.36 6.98
N THR A 165 -5.65 9.51 7.89
CA THR A 165 -6.50 8.36 7.52
C THR A 165 -8.00 8.70 7.44
N LEU A 166 -8.43 9.87 7.91
CA LEU A 166 -9.83 10.26 7.95
C LEU A 166 -10.47 10.38 6.55
N PRO A 167 -9.87 11.07 5.55
CA PRO A 167 -10.47 11.18 4.22
C PRO A 167 -10.68 9.83 3.53
N SER A 168 -9.71 8.93 3.66
CA SER A 168 -9.80 7.59 3.07
C SER A 168 -10.89 6.74 3.74
N MET A 169 -11.03 6.81 5.07
CA MET A 169 -11.98 6.00 5.82
C MET A 169 -13.41 6.50 5.71
N LEU A 170 -13.62 7.83 5.71
CA LEU A 170 -14.91 8.42 5.38
C LEU A 170 -15.28 8.11 3.92
N GLY A 171 -14.33 8.24 3.00
CA GLY A 171 -14.55 7.93 1.58
C GLY A 171 -15.03 6.49 1.38
N ILE A 172 -14.39 5.51 2.02
CA ILE A 172 -14.79 4.09 1.94
C ILE A 172 -16.16 3.85 2.60
N GLY A 173 -16.40 4.39 3.80
CA GLY A 173 -17.65 4.19 4.53
C GLY A 173 -18.86 4.75 3.78
N VAL A 174 -18.75 5.99 3.34
CA VAL A 174 -19.78 6.68 2.54
C VAL A 174 -19.99 5.99 1.20
N SER A 175 -18.92 5.69 0.46
CA SER A 175 -19.05 4.99 -0.83
C SER A 175 -19.67 3.61 -0.67
N ALA A 176 -19.33 2.88 0.39
CA ALA A 176 -19.93 1.59 0.68
C ALA A 176 -21.42 1.71 1.03
N SER A 177 -21.86 2.79 1.68
CA SER A 177 -23.27 3.01 2.02
C SER A 177 -24.15 3.30 0.80
N LEU A 178 -23.55 3.75 -0.30
CA LEU A 178 -24.23 4.02 -1.57
C LEU A 178 -24.33 2.76 -2.46
N LEU A 179 -23.70 1.64 -2.08
CA LEU A 179 -23.69 0.41 -2.86
C LEU A 179 -24.84 -0.53 -2.45
N SER A 180 -25.36 -1.28 -3.44
CA SER A 180 -26.30 -2.36 -3.18
C SER A 180 -25.68 -3.46 -2.31
N ALA A 181 -26.51 -4.18 -1.54
CA ALA A 181 -26.07 -5.22 -0.61
C ALA A 181 -25.16 -6.28 -1.28
N ASP A 182 -25.45 -6.66 -2.53
CA ASP A 182 -24.66 -7.64 -3.27
C ASP A 182 -23.26 -7.13 -3.61
N ARG A 183 -23.15 -5.88 -4.11
CA ARG A 183 -21.85 -5.26 -4.41
C ARG A 183 -21.04 -5.01 -3.15
N ARG A 184 -21.71 -4.68 -2.05
CA ARG A 184 -21.08 -4.49 -0.73
C ARG A 184 -20.54 -5.81 -0.17
N SER A 185 -21.27 -6.91 -0.30
CA SER A 185 -20.82 -8.26 0.07
C SER A 185 -19.61 -8.70 -0.76
N GLN A 186 -19.64 -8.46 -2.07
CA GLN A 186 -18.49 -8.71 -2.94
C GLN A 186 -17.27 -7.87 -2.53
N LEU A 187 -17.46 -6.58 -2.23
CA LEU A 187 -16.39 -5.69 -1.76
C LEU A 187 -15.79 -6.16 -0.42
N PHE A 188 -16.62 -6.67 0.50
CA PHE A 188 -16.17 -7.26 1.76
C PHE A 188 -15.32 -8.51 1.54
N ARG A 189 -15.74 -9.43 0.66
CA ARG A 189 -14.95 -10.63 0.29
C ARG A 189 -13.64 -10.27 -0.41
N MET A 190 -13.66 -9.28 -1.31
CA MET A 190 -12.44 -8.75 -1.93
C MET A 190 -11.50 -8.11 -0.90
N GLY A 191 -12.04 -7.39 0.07
CA GLY A 191 -11.31 -6.84 1.21
C GLY A 191 -10.61 -7.91 2.05
N GLY A 192 -11.25 -9.08 2.20
CA GLY A 192 -10.67 -10.27 2.83
C GLY A 192 -9.42 -10.76 2.10
N TRP A 193 -9.52 -10.98 0.78
CA TRP A 193 -8.36 -11.38 -0.04
C TRP A 193 -7.20 -10.39 0.02
N VAL A 194 -7.50 -9.09 -0.07
CA VAL A 194 -6.49 -8.04 0.08
C VAL A 194 -5.83 -8.09 1.46
N THR A 195 -6.60 -8.34 2.52
CA THR A 195 -6.08 -8.43 3.89
C THR A 195 -5.19 -9.66 4.07
N ILE A 196 -5.54 -10.81 3.48
CA ILE A 196 -4.67 -12.01 3.44
C ILE A 196 -3.37 -11.70 2.71
N SER A 197 -3.44 -11.08 1.53
CA SER A 197 -2.25 -10.70 0.76
C SER A 197 -1.33 -9.78 1.57
N ILE A 198 -1.87 -8.78 2.25
CA ILE A 198 -1.09 -7.87 3.11
C ILE A 198 -0.46 -8.64 4.28
N GLY A 199 -1.22 -9.52 4.95
CA GLY A 199 -0.70 -10.35 6.05
C GLY A 199 0.42 -11.28 5.59
N LEU A 200 0.26 -11.92 4.42
CA LEU A 200 1.29 -12.75 3.81
C LEU A 200 2.54 -11.93 3.44
N LEU A 201 2.36 -10.75 2.85
CA LEU A 201 3.49 -9.84 2.55
C LEU A 201 4.24 -9.41 3.82
N ILE A 202 3.54 -9.18 4.93
CA ILE A 202 4.17 -8.84 6.22
C ILE A 202 5.00 -10.03 6.75
N LEU A 203 4.52 -11.27 6.60
CA LEU A 203 5.26 -12.47 7.01
C LEU A 203 6.44 -12.80 6.09
N LEU A 204 6.27 -12.57 4.78
CA LEU A 204 7.31 -12.76 3.77
C LEU A 204 8.37 -11.66 3.80
N ARG A 205 8.13 -10.55 4.52
CA ARG A 205 9.12 -9.51 4.77
C ARG A 205 10.18 -10.01 5.74
N THR A 206 11.08 -10.86 5.26
CA THR A 206 12.28 -11.32 5.97
C THR A 206 13.30 -10.20 6.03
N GLY A 207 13.33 -9.46 7.16
CA GLY A 207 14.50 -8.84 7.82
C GLY A 207 15.47 -7.92 7.05
N GLU A 208 15.82 -8.24 5.82
CA GLU A 208 16.63 -7.44 4.91
C GLU A 208 15.72 -6.34 4.34
N MET A 209 16.15 -5.08 4.41
CA MET A 209 15.47 -3.97 3.75
C MET A 209 15.66 -4.05 2.23
N GLU A 210 15.16 -5.11 1.59
CA GLU A 210 14.93 -5.07 0.15
C GLU A 210 13.77 -4.10 -0.10
N ASP A 211 14.07 -3.01 -0.82
CA ASP A 211 13.08 -2.03 -1.24
C ASP A 211 12.11 -2.66 -2.26
N TYR A 212 11.13 -3.43 -1.80
CA TYR A 212 10.11 -4.05 -2.66
C TYR A 212 9.34 -3.02 -3.49
N THR A 213 9.31 -1.77 -3.06
CA THR A 213 8.72 -0.64 -3.80
C THR A 213 9.46 -0.37 -5.11
N SER A 214 10.80 -0.50 -5.15
CA SER A 214 11.59 -0.26 -6.36
C SER A 214 11.41 -1.41 -7.36
N HIS A 215 11.53 -2.66 -6.89
CA HIS A 215 11.31 -3.86 -7.70
C HIS A 215 9.87 -3.95 -8.21
N GLY A 216 8.90 -3.57 -7.37
CA GLY A 216 7.49 -3.52 -7.73
C GLY A 216 7.21 -2.45 -8.79
N ALA A 217 7.80 -1.25 -8.67
CA ALA A 217 7.67 -0.19 -9.66
C ALA A 217 8.18 -0.62 -11.04
N LEU A 218 9.40 -1.18 -11.10
CA LEU A 218 9.99 -1.66 -12.34
C LEU A 218 9.20 -2.83 -12.96
N SER A 219 8.81 -3.80 -12.14
CA SER A 219 8.04 -4.97 -12.59
C SER A 219 6.70 -4.56 -13.19
N LEU A 220 5.96 -3.67 -12.51
CA LEU A 220 4.68 -3.16 -13.02
C LEU A 220 4.86 -2.34 -14.31
N LEU A 221 5.93 -1.55 -14.42
CA LEU A 221 6.25 -0.78 -15.63
C LEU A 221 6.56 -1.72 -16.82
N MET A 222 7.37 -2.75 -16.60
CA MET A 222 7.69 -3.76 -17.62
C MET A 222 6.43 -4.48 -18.12
N VAL A 223 5.56 -4.93 -17.21
CA VAL A 223 4.29 -5.57 -17.58
C VAL A 223 3.38 -4.59 -18.35
N ALA A 224 3.31 -3.32 -17.93
CA ALA A 224 2.50 -2.31 -18.62
C ALA A 224 3.00 -2.01 -20.05
N LEU A 225 4.30 -2.14 -20.30
CA LEU A 225 4.92 -1.96 -21.62
C LEU A 225 4.73 -3.18 -22.52
N VAL A 226 4.79 -4.40 -21.97
CA VAL A 226 4.57 -5.66 -22.72
C VAL A 226 3.10 -5.96 -22.97
N ALA A 227 2.19 -5.41 -22.16
CA ALA A 227 0.75 -5.70 -22.21
C ALA A 227 0.10 -5.55 -23.59
N ARG A 228 0.56 -4.60 -24.42
CA ARG A 228 0.02 -4.38 -25.78
C ARG A 228 0.58 -5.36 -26.82
N PRO A 229 1.91 -5.51 -27.02
CA PRO A 229 2.45 -6.45 -28.00
C PRO A 229 2.02 -7.89 -27.72
N ILE A 230 1.89 -8.30 -26.45
CA ILE A 230 1.50 -9.67 -26.07
C ILE A 230 -0.02 -9.91 -26.06
N SER A 231 -0.84 -8.88 -26.30
CA SER A 231 -2.28 -8.92 -26.03
C SER A 231 -3.06 -10.00 -26.79
N ARG A 232 -2.55 -10.49 -27.93
CA ARG A 232 -3.18 -11.61 -28.66
C ARG A 232 -2.89 -12.98 -28.04
N LEU A 233 -1.81 -13.10 -27.26
CA LEU A 233 -1.47 -14.32 -26.50
C LEU A 233 -2.03 -14.25 -25.08
N TRP A 234 -1.97 -13.08 -24.45
CA TRP A 234 -2.47 -12.87 -23.09
C TRP A 234 -3.14 -11.49 -22.96
N ALA A 235 -4.48 -11.49 -22.95
CA ALA A 235 -5.28 -10.27 -22.96
C ALA A 235 -5.43 -9.59 -21.59
N THR A 236 -5.22 -10.33 -20.48
CA THR A 236 -5.46 -9.84 -19.12
C THR A 236 -4.62 -8.61 -18.76
N PRO A 237 -3.29 -8.55 -19.04
CA PRO A 237 -2.49 -7.37 -18.76
C PRO A 237 -2.93 -6.12 -19.55
N LEU A 238 -3.51 -6.30 -20.74
CA LEU A 238 -4.00 -5.18 -21.54
C LEU A 238 -5.21 -4.49 -20.89
N ARG A 239 -6.10 -5.27 -20.25
CA ARG A 239 -7.29 -4.75 -19.54
C ARG A 239 -6.89 -3.84 -18.39
N TYR A 240 -5.80 -4.15 -17.69
CA TYR A 240 -5.32 -3.42 -16.52
C TYR A 240 -4.12 -2.52 -16.81
N ARG A 241 -3.73 -2.33 -18.08
CA ARG A 241 -2.50 -1.61 -18.47
C ARG A 241 -2.36 -0.22 -17.85
N ARG A 242 -3.46 0.56 -17.76
CA ARG A 242 -3.44 1.89 -17.13
C ARG A 242 -3.23 1.81 -15.63
N ALA A 243 -3.91 0.87 -14.96
CA ALA A 243 -3.75 0.62 -13.53
C ALA A 243 -2.33 0.15 -13.20
N LEU A 244 -1.75 -0.72 -14.02
CA LEU A 244 -0.36 -1.17 -13.88
C LEU A 244 0.63 0.01 -14.01
N GLY A 245 0.43 0.89 -14.99
CA GLY A 245 1.27 2.08 -15.17
C GLY A 245 1.15 3.11 -14.03
N VAL A 246 -0.07 3.39 -13.54
CA VAL A 246 -0.28 4.29 -12.38
C VAL A 246 0.26 3.65 -11.10
N GLY A 247 0.09 2.34 -10.93
CA GLY A 247 0.67 1.58 -9.81
C GLY A 247 2.20 1.63 -9.82
N ALA A 248 2.83 1.47 -10.98
CA ALA A 248 4.28 1.61 -11.14
C ALA A 248 4.76 3.01 -10.72
N PHE A 249 4.06 4.06 -11.16
CA PHE A 249 4.37 5.45 -10.76
C PHE A 249 4.20 5.67 -9.25
N ALA A 250 3.10 5.21 -8.66
CA ALA A 250 2.84 5.36 -7.22
C ALA A 250 3.91 4.66 -6.37
N LEU A 251 4.34 3.46 -6.77
CA LEU A 251 5.43 2.74 -6.11
C LEU A 251 6.78 3.44 -6.29
N ALA A 252 7.05 4.01 -7.48
CA ALA A 252 8.26 4.80 -7.72
C ALA A 252 8.32 6.04 -6.82
N VAL A 253 7.20 6.79 -6.68
CA VAL A 253 7.11 7.92 -5.74
C VAL A 253 7.33 7.47 -4.30
N ALA A 254 6.71 6.36 -3.88
CA ALA A 254 6.88 5.82 -2.53
C ALA A 254 8.35 5.44 -2.26
N HIS A 255 9.02 4.82 -3.22
CA HIS A 255 10.46 4.51 -3.14
C HIS A 255 11.30 5.78 -3.04
N SER A 256 11.05 6.79 -3.88
CA SER A 256 11.80 8.06 -3.81
C SER A 256 11.62 8.77 -2.47
N LEU A 257 10.40 8.81 -1.93
CA LEU A 257 10.13 9.39 -0.61
C LEU A 257 10.83 8.60 0.50
N HIS A 258 10.87 7.27 0.40
CA HIS A 258 11.60 6.43 1.36
C HIS A 258 13.09 6.74 1.37
N VAL A 259 13.71 6.84 0.19
CA VAL A 259 15.13 7.19 0.02
C VAL A 259 15.43 8.62 0.50
N ILE A 260 14.59 9.60 0.18
CA ILE A 260 14.76 10.99 0.64
C ILE A 260 14.70 11.06 2.17
N GLN A 261 13.78 10.33 2.79
CA GLN A 261 13.64 10.31 4.24
C GLN A 261 14.79 9.57 4.93
N HIS A 262 15.21 8.42 4.39
CA HIS A 262 16.15 7.52 5.08
C HIS A 262 17.62 7.83 4.79
N ASN A 263 17.95 8.17 3.53
CA ASN A 263 19.33 8.42 3.11
C ASN A 263 19.70 9.90 3.14
N LEU A 264 18.78 10.78 2.73
CA LEU A 264 19.03 12.22 2.68
C LEU A 264 18.57 12.94 3.95
N ASN A 265 17.67 12.34 4.73
CA ASN A 265 16.99 12.99 5.87
C ASN A 265 16.47 14.41 5.52
N TRP A 266 15.94 14.56 4.30
CA TRP A 266 15.53 15.85 3.70
C TRP A 266 16.63 16.92 3.55
N ASN A 267 17.89 16.57 3.82
CA ASN A 267 19.04 17.44 3.57
C ASN A 267 19.55 17.26 2.13
N LEU A 268 19.25 18.22 1.27
CA LEU A 268 19.67 18.19 -0.14
C LEU A 268 21.17 18.47 -0.32
N ASP A 269 21.80 19.12 0.65
CA ASP A 269 23.24 19.39 0.60
C ASP A 269 24.06 18.10 0.70
N ALA A 270 23.48 17.05 1.31
CA ALA A 270 24.07 15.71 1.37
C ALA A 270 24.34 15.10 -0.02
N ILE A 271 23.59 15.51 -1.05
CA ILE A 271 23.79 15.02 -2.43
C ILE A 271 25.17 15.42 -2.95
N ALA A 272 25.65 16.63 -2.62
CA ALA A 272 26.95 17.14 -3.07
C ALA A 272 28.13 16.31 -2.53
N PHE A 273 27.93 15.63 -1.40
CA PHE A 273 28.96 14.79 -0.76
C PHE A 273 28.91 13.33 -1.20
N MET A 274 27.92 12.92 -2.01
CA MET A 274 27.84 11.57 -2.56
C MET A 274 28.89 11.32 -3.66
N LEU A 275 29.26 10.06 -3.86
CA LEU A 275 30.14 9.67 -4.96
C LEU A 275 29.51 10.06 -6.33
N PRO A 276 30.30 10.44 -7.34
CA PRO A 276 29.77 10.83 -8.66
C PRO A 276 28.86 9.78 -9.30
N GLU A 277 29.14 8.49 -9.08
CA GLU A 277 28.32 7.38 -9.58
C GLU A 277 26.95 7.31 -8.87
N GLN A 278 26.92 7.54 -7.56
CA GLN A 278 25.68 7.58 -6.77
C GLN A 278 24.84 8.81 -7.13
N GLN A 279 25.49 9.96 -7.37
CA GLN A 279 24.82 11.15 -7.88
C GLN A 279 24.21 10.88 -9.25
N ALA A 280 24.96 10.28 -10.18
CA ALA A 280 24.47 9.95 -11.51
C ALA A 280 23.27 9.00 -11.44
N ALA A 281 23.32 8.00 -10.57
CA ALA A 281 22.20 7.09 -10.36
C ALA A 281 20.97 7.80 -9.77
N LEU A 282 21.17 8.67 -8.77
CA LEU A 282 20.09 9.49 -8.19
C LEU A 282 19.41 10.36 -9.26
N TRP A 283 20.20 11.04 -10.10
CA TRP A 283 19.69 11.85 -11.21
C TRP A 283 18.94 11.00 -12.25
N ALA A 284 19.46 9.83 -12.61
CA ALA A 284 18.78 8.91 -13.51
C ALA A 284 17.39 8.50 -12.96
N GLY A 285 17.30 8.20 -11.65
CA GLY A 285 16.04 7.89 -10.98
C GLY A 285 15.06 9.08 -10.99
N MET A 286 15.53 10.29 -10.68
CA MET A 286 14.69 11.50 -10.70
C MET A 286 14.17 11.83 -12.11
N ILE A 287 15.01 11.70 -13.13
CA ILE A 287 14.62 11.92 -14.53
C ILE A 287 13.62 10.84 -14.97
N ALA A 288 13.84 9.56 -14.61
CA ALA A 288 12.89 8.49 -14.89
C ALA A 288 11.51 8.79 -14.28
N LEU A 289 11.46 9.21 -13.01
CA LEU A 289 10.23 9.58 -12.34
C LEU A 289 9.55 10.77 -13.04
N ALA A 290 10.31 11.81 -13.39
CA ALA A 290 9.81 12.98 -14.10
C ALA A 290 9.20 12.62 -15.47
N LEU A 291 9.80 11.69 -16.21
CA LEU A 291 9.28 11.20 -17.49
C LEU A 291 7.99 10.39 -17.35
N MET A 292 7.80 9.69 -16.23
CA MET A 292 6.57 8.93 -15.95
C MET A 292 5.40 9.81 -15.48
N THR A 293 5.69 10.94 -14.83
CA THR A 293 4.67 11.82 -14.23
C THR A 293 3.57 12.25 -15.20
N PRO A 294 3.86 12.73 -16.43
CA PRO A 294 2.81 13.14 -17.36
C PRO A 294 1.87 12.00 -17.75
N ALA A 295 2.39 10.77 -17.89
CA ALA A 295 1.59 9.60 -18.23
C ALA A 295 0.67 9.18 -17.07
N ALA A 296 1.11 9.36 -15.83
CA ALA A 296 0.30 9.11 -14.63
C ALA A 296 -0.83 10.13 -14.48
N ILE A 297 -0.53 11.43 -14.61
CA ILE A 297 -1.51 12.52 -14.47
C ILE A 297 -2.58 12.45 -15.58
N THR A 298 -2.19 12.09 -16.80
CA THR A 298 -3.10 12.01 -17.96
C THR A 298 -3.83 10.68 -18.10
N SER A 299 -3.88 9.86 -17.04
CA SER A 299 -4.52 8.53 -17.03
C SER A 299 -6.07 8.57 -16.98
N CYS A 300 -6.66 9.76 -16.80
CA CYS A 300 -8.11 9.97 -16.79
C CYS A 300 -8.73 10.03 -18.20
N ASP A 301 -9.94 9.47 -18.38
CA ASP A 301 -10.64 9.44 -19.69
C ASP A 301 -10.98 10.81 -20.28
N ARG A 302 -11.06 11.85 -19.44
CA ARG A 302 -11.28 13.24 -19.89
C ARG A 302 -10.02 13.82 -20.54
N LEU A 303 -8.89 13.70 -19.85
CA LEU A 303 -7.59 14.17 -20.32
C LEU A 303 -7.13 13.36 -21.54
N ALA A 304 -7.33 12.04 -21.55
CA ALA A 304 -7.01 11.20 -22.71
C ALA A 304 -7.75 11.64 -23.98
N ARG A 305 -9.02 12.02 -23.86
CA ARG A 305 -9.81 12.55 -24.99
C ARG A 305 -9.37 13.95 -25.40
N ALA A 306 -9.02 14.81 -24.45
CA ALA A 306 -8.56 16.18 -24.72
C ALA A 306 -7.18 16.22 -25.42
N LEU A 307 -6.27 15.34 -25.04
CA LEU A 307 -4.89 15.31 -25.56
C LEU A 307 -4.74 14.64 -26.93
N GLY A 308 -5.71 13.85 -27.38
CA GLY A 308 -5.73 13.24 -28.71
C GLY A 308 -4.41 12.57 -29.11
N ARG A 309 -3.72 13.14 -30.13
CA ARG A 309 -2.44 12.60 -30.66
C ARG A 309 -1.27 12.77 -29.68
N TYR A 310 -1.26 13.82 -28.84
CA TYR A 310 -0.21 14.07 -27.84
C TYR A 310 -0.25 13.06 -26.69
N TRP A 311 -1.41 12.48 -26.40
CA TRP A 311 -1.55 11.42 -25.41
C TRP A 311 -0.63 10.23 -25.72
N ARG A 312 -0.45 9.90 -27.00
CA ARG A 312 0.47 8.84 -27.42
C ARG A 312 1.93 9.19 -27.11
N TRP A 313 2.35 10.43 -27.39
CA TRP A 313 3.70 10.91 -27.13
C TRP A 313 4.03 10.88 -25.65
N ILE A 314 3.09 11.29 -24.80
CA ILE A 314 3.23 11.20 -23.34
C ILE A 314 3.49 9.77 -22.88
N HIS A 315 2.70 8.80 -23.35
CA HIS A 315 2.88 7.39 -22.98
C HIS A 315 4.15 6.74 -23.56
N LEU A 316 4.77 7.36 -24.57
CA LEU A 316 6.06 6.91 -25.12
C LEU A 316 7.24 7.28 -24.22
N LEU A 317 7.12 8.30 -23.37
CA LEU A 317 8.15 8.69 -22.39
C LEU A 317 8.43 7.61 -21.35
N ASN A 318 7.50 6.65 -21.16
CA ASN A 318 7.70 5.51 -20.27
C ASN A 318 8.82 4.55 -20.73
N ILE A 319 9.25 4.61 -22.00
CA ILE A 319 10.38 3.81 -22.50
C ILE A 319 11.72 4.36 -22.02
N PRO A 320 12.07 5.64 -22.28
CA PRO A 320 13.29 6.20 -21.69
C PRO A 320 13.23 6.17 -20.16
N ALA A 321 12.05 6.29 -19.53
CA ALA A 321 11.91 6.08 -18.10
C ALA A 321 12.30 4.67 -17.64
N LEU A 322 11.90 3.62 -18.37
CA LEU A 322 12.32 2.24 -18.06
C LEU A 322 13.84 2.09 -18.16
N ILE A 323 14.45 2.62 -19.23
CA ILE A 323 15.90 2.53 -19.44
C ILE A 323 16.65 3.24 -18.30
N LEU A 324 16.23 4.46 -17.95
CA LEU A 324 16.82 5.22 -16.86
C LEU A 324 16.58 4.58 -15.49
N GLY A 325 15.39 4.00 -15.25
CA GLY A 325 15.08 3.29 -14.01
C GLY A 325 15.91 2.01 -13.84
N VAL A 326 16.09 1.24 -14.92
CA VAL A 326 16.97 0.06 -14.92
C VAL A 326 18.43 0.49 -14.71
N GLY A 327 18.88 1.54 -15.41
CA GLY A 327 20.18 2.16 -15.19
C GLY A 327 20.39 2.52 -13.71
N HIS A 328 19.48 3.32 -13.14
CA HIS A 328 19.48 3.71 -11.72
C HIS A 328 19.68 2.49 -10.81
N THR A 329 18.94 1.40 -11.03
CA THR A 329 19.09 0.18 -10.21
C THR A 329 20.39 -0.57 -10.42
N LEU A 330 20.94 -0.58 -11.64
CA LEU A 330 22.23 -1.21 -11.93
C LEU A 330 23.39 -0.42 -11.31
N TRP A 331 23.38 0.91 -11.41
CA TRP A 331 24.41 1.78 -10.82
C TRP A 331 24.40 1.75 -9.29
N ILE A 332 23.22 1.71 -8.66
CA ILE A 332 23.11 1.62 -7.19
C ILE A 332 23.38 0.20 -6.68
N GLY A 333 22.82 -0.81 -7.36
CA GLY A 333 22.97 -2.22 -6.99
C GLY A 333 24.41 -2.74 -7.12
N SER A 334 25.25 -2.07 -7.92
CA SER A 334 26.67 -2.38 -8.06
C SER A 334 27.57 -1.54 -7.17
N HIS A 335 27.10 -0.72 -6.22
CA HIS A 335 28.01 0.14 -5.45
C HIS A 335 27.55 0.45 -4.01
N TYR A 336 27.17 -0.59 -3.25
CA TYR A 336 27.35 -0.60 -1.79
C TYR A 336 28.82 -0.88 -1.38
N PHE A 337 29.77 -0.71 -2.32
CA PHE A 337 31.14 -1.18 -2.18
C PHE A 337 32.01 -0.28 -1.30
N GLY A 338 32.18 -0.74 -0.07
CA GLY A 338 33.43 -0.64 0.67
C GLY A 338 34.45 -1.75 0.34
N THR A 339 34.15 -2.71 -0.55
CA THR A 339 35.10 -3.79 -0.90
C THR A 339 34.86 -4.36 -2.30
N LEU A 340 35.92 -4.46 -3.12
CA LEU A 340 35.96 -4.99 -4.50
C LEU A 340 35.66 -6.50 -4.63
N GLU A 341 34.59 -7.02 -4.01
CA GLU A 341 34.19 -8.42 -4.16
C GLU A 341 32.83 -8.54 -4.85
N ILE A 342 32.88 -8.81 -6.16
CA ILE A 342 31.70 -9.07 -6.99
C ILE A 342 31.13 -10.45 -6.59
N SER A 343 30.02 -10.46 -5.85
CA SER A 343 29.33 -11.71 -5.50
C SER A 343 28.59 -12.29 -6.71
N LYS A 344 28.65 -13.62 -6.90
CA LYS A 344 27.99 -14.34 -8.00
C LYS A 344 26.48 -14.05 -8.07
N ASN A 345 25.81 -13.87 -6.93
CA ASN A 345 24.37 -13.59 -6.86
C ASN A 345 23.98 -12.19 -7.37
N GLN A 346 24.89 -11.23 -7.29
CA GLN A 346 24.65 -9.86 -7.77
C GLN A 346 24.79 -9.78 -9.29
N VAL A 347 25.81 -10.45 -9.84
CA VAL A 347 26.01 -10.57 -11.30
C VAL A 347 24.82 -11.27 -11.94
N THR A 348 24.33 -12.36 -11.35
CA THR A 348 23.15 -13.06 -11.86
C THR A 348 21.90 -12.19 -11.82
N SER A 349 21.69 -11.42 -10.74
CA SER A 349 20.54 -10.50 -10.62
C SER A 349 20.60 -9.36 -11.63
N ALA A 350 21.78 -8.75 -11.83
CA ALA A 350 22.00 -7.71 -12.83
C ALA A 350 21.81 -8.24 -14.26
N LEU A 351 22.34 -9.42 -14.58
CA LEU A 351 22.16 -10.08 -15.87
C LEU A 351 20.68 -10.43 -16.13
N LEU A 352 19.97 -10.90 -15.10
CA LEU A 352 18.55 -11.22 -15.20
C LEU A 352 17.73 -9.94 -15.48
N LEU A 353 17.98 -8.85 -14.75
CA LEU A 353 17.30 -7.57 -14.97
C LEU A 353 17.59 -7.00 -16.36
N ALA A 354 18.85 -7.04 -16.81
CA ALA A 354 19.24 -6.60 -18.15
C ALA A 354 18.56 -7.46 -19.23
N SER A 355 18.51 -8.78 -19.05
CA SER A 355 17.83 -9.72 -19.96
C SER A 355 16.32 -9.48 -20.02
N MET A 356 15.65 -9.29 -18.87
CA MET A 356 14.23 -8.94 -18.83
C MET A 356 13.93 -7.62 -19.53
N THR A 357 14.78 -6.61 -19.31
CA THR A 357 14.64 -5.29 -19.95
C THR A 357 14.81 -5.40 -21.47
N LEU A 358 15.85 -6.13 -21.91
CA LEU A 358 16.07 -6.40 -23.31
C LEU A 358 14.87 -7.13 -23.92
N PHE A 359 14.36 -8.18 -23.27
CA PHE A 359 13.16 -8.89 -23.69
C PHE A 359 11.96 -7.94 -23.86
N VAL A 360 11.69 -7.07 -22.89
CA VAL A 360 10.60 -6.07 -22.96
C VAL A 360 10.76 -5.16 -24.18
N LEU A 361 11.98 -4.68 -24.45
CA LEU A 361 12.27 -3.81 -25.60
C LEU A 361 12.15 -4.57 -26.93
N LEU A 362 12.66 -5.80 -26.99
CA LEU A 362 12.62 -6.67 -28.17
C LEU A 362 11.19 -7.05 -28.53
N VAL A 363 10.37 -7.47 -27.56
CA VAL A 363 8.94 -7.80 -27.76
C VAL A 363 8.15 -6.61 -28.29
N ARG A 364 8.64 -5.38 -28.10
CA ARG A 364 8.00 -4.18 -28.63
C ARG A 364 8.41 -3.84 -30.08
N GLN A 365 9.50 -4.42 -30.58
CA GLN A 365 9.98 -4.23 -31.95
C GLN A 365 9.22 -5.15 -32.92
N ARG A 366 8.61 -4.58 -33.97
CA ARG A 366 7.84 -5.35 -34.97
C ARG A 366 8.70 -6.39 -35.70
N TRP A 367 9.97 -6.07 -35.93
CA TRP A 367 10.92 -6.92 -36.67
C TRP A 367 11.18 -8.28 -35.99
N ILE A 368 11.01 -8.37 -34.67
CA ILE A 368 11.27 -9.61 -33.93
C ILE A 368 10.10 -10.58 -34.06
N TRP A 369 8.89 -10.06 -34.13
CA TRP A 369 7.71 -10.87 -34.43
C TRP A 369 7.71 -11.40 -35.87
N SER A 370 8.32 -10.67 -36.81
CA SER A 370 8.53 -11.17 -38.18
C SER A 370 9.62 -12.24 -38.25
N LEU A 371 10.73 -12.08 -37.50
CA LEU A 371 11.78 -13.10 -37.39
C LEU A 371 11.26 -14.42 -36.80
N LEU A 372 10.40 -14.34 -35.78
CA LEU A 372 9.81 -15.50 -35.13
C LEU A 372 8.60 -16.08 -35.90
N SER A 373 8.26 -15.55 -37.08
CA SER A 373 7.07 -15.95 -37.85
C SER A 373 5.74 -15.86 -37.08
N LEU A 374 5.68 -15.02 -36.04
CA LEU A 374 4.52 -14.87 -35.14
C LEU A 374 3.76 -13.56 -35.38
N GLU A 375 3.84 -12.97 -36.59
CA GLU A 375 3.17 -11.71 -36.92
C GLU A 375 1.66 -11.70 -36.64
N ARG A 376 1.02 -12.88 -36.72
CA ARG A 376 -0.40 -13.10 -36.38
C ARG A 376 -0.72 -12.77 -34.91
N PHE A 377 0.26 -12.73 -34.03
CA PHE A 377 0.09 -12.43 -32.60
C PHE A 377 0.54 -11.00 -32.22
N TYR A 378 1.22 -10.29 -33.11
CA TYR A 378 1.59 -8.90 -32.86
C TYR A 378 0.39 -7.97 -33.06
N ALA A 379 -0.01 -7.25 -32.01
CA ALA A 379 -0.99 -6.18 -32.12
C ALA A 379 -0.29 -4.86 -32.51
N PRO A 380 -0.41 -4.39 -33.77
CA PRO A 380 0.28 -3.19 -34.20
C PRO A 380 -0.21 -1.97 -33.42
N VAL A 381 0.70 -1.04 -33.17
CA VAL A 381 0.32 0.31 -32.71
C VAL A 381 -0.44 0.95 -33.86
N LEU A 382 -1.78 1.03 -33.74
CA LEU A 382 -2.69 1.61 -34.73
C LEU A 382 -2.01 2.78 -35.45
N LYS A 383 -1.90 2.68 -36.79
CA LYS A 383 -1.55 3.83 -37.62
C LYS A 383 -2.59 4.89 -37.31
N SER A 384 -2.15 6.03 -36.78
CA SER A 384 -2.97 7.24 -36.83
C SER A 384 -3.33 7.41 -38.29
N LYS A 385 -4.63 7.34 -38.63
CA LYS A 385 -5.09 8.12 -39.77
C LYS A 385 -4.80 9.60 -39.49
#